data_AF-F4XRJ8-F1
#
_entry.id   AF-F4XRJ8-F1
#
_cell.length_a   1.000
_cell.length_b   1.000
_cell.length_c   1.000
_cell.angle_alpha   90.00
_cell.angle_beta   90.00
_cell.angle_gamma   90.00
#
_symmetry.space_group_name_H-M   'P 1'
#
loop_
_entity.id
_entity.type
_entity.pdbx_description
1 polymer ?
#
loop_
_entity_poly.entity_id
_entity_poly.type
_entity_poly.pdbx_seq_one_letter_code
_entity_poly.pdbx_strand_id
1 'polypeptide(L)'
;MGQIVLQSATGMQLGSRWNIEPFRLNADYQQKPSCFEIIFIHDNIRYQYGFSLDQERVYEEWLIAYPKGRPQTWFERNYRSEEQEYDWYFGRGLKGEKERIKGFVRPNSLFLSHAAQNNHPQLGKIFIWFSSKLKLIPARFQNLSNFTALKFDRYTNYSDNFLKLIKGDHIDISNGIQRLFEIGGYWIDALDNGEILIIDELDRSLNSDISTYLIKEFNDKAANQNNAQLIVTTHDTTFLDREIFNQDQVWLMQKDSNNSTKLYSLLDFKIREDESLQKGYLKGRYGAMPFVSGLDSYDTYKTTKN
;
A
#
# COMPACT_ATOMS: atom_id res chain seq x y z
N MET A 1 8.05 -1.39 3.02
CA MET A 1 8.64 -0.78 1.80
C MET A 1 8.94 0.71 1.95
N GLY A 2 7.94 1.61 2.05
CA GLY A 2 8.18 3.07 2.06
C GLY A 2 9.17 3.54 3.13
N GLN A 3 9.05 3.07 4.38
CA GLN A 3 10.02 3.36 5.44
C GLN A 3 11.45 2.91 5.09
N ILE A 4 11.61 1.73 4.49
CA ILE A 4 12.92 1.21 4.06
C ILE A 4 13.53 2.16 3.03
N VAL A 5 12.75 2.57 2.02
CA VAL A 5 13.20 3.56 1.02
C VAL A 5 13.63 4.86 1.69
N LEU A 6 12.83 5.41 2.61
CA LEU A 6 13.11 6.71 3.22
C LEU A 6 14.28 6.69 4.20
N GLN A 7 14.57 5.55 4.83
CA GLN A 7 15.50 5.48 5.96
C GLN A 7 16.79 4.71 5.65
N SER A 8 16.88 3.88 4.59
CA SER A 8 18.04 2.99 4.43
C SER A 8 19.39 3.68 4.24
N ALA A 9 19.39 4.91 3.72
CA ALA A 9 20.61 5.69 3.54
C ALA A 9 20.98 6.51 4.80
N THR A 10 19.99 7.02 5.54
CA THR A 10 20.17 8.01 6.62
C THR A 10 20.02 7.43 8.02
N GLY A 11 19.11 6.48 8.22
CA GLY A 11 18.79 5.88 9.51
C GLY A 11 19.56 4.61 9.83
N MET A 12 20.35 4.08 8.90
CA MET A 12 21.10 2.84 9.08
C MET A 12 22.61 3.07 9.03
N GLN A 13 23.32 2.45 9.97
CA GLN A 13 24.78 2.38 9.98
C GLN A 13 25.24 1.06 9.33
N LEU A 14 26.54 0.97 9.04
CA LEU A 14 27.14 -0.29 8.58
C LEU A 14 26.98 -1.35 9.67
N GLY A 15 26.45 -2.52 9.32
CA GLY A 15 26.17 -3.61 10.27
C GLY A 15 24.84 -3.49 11.02
N SER A 16 24.09 -2.38 10.85
CA SER A 16 22.71 -2.31 11.34
C SER A 16 21.81 -3.29 10.60
N ARG A 17 20.86 -3.89 11.34
CA ARG A 17 19.91 -4.86 10.78
C ARG A 17 18.52 -4.25 10.60
N TRP A 18 17.84 -4.64 9.53
CA TRP A 18 16.41 -4.33 9.39
C TRP A 18 15.59 -5.21 10.32
N ASN A 19 14.59 -4.61 10.98
CA ASN A 19 13.53 -5.39 11.61
C ASN A 19 12.52 -5.86 10.54
N ILE A 20 12.98 -6.74 9.67
CA ILE A 20 12.11 -7.44 8.72
C ILE A 20 11.71 -8.75 9.36
N GLU A 21 10.40 -8.92 9.50
CA GLU A 21 9.84 -10.19 9.93
C GLU A 21 9.75 -11.12 8.72
N PRO A 22 10.48 -12.25 8.71
CA PRO A 22 10.31 -13.26 7.68
C PRO A 22 8.93 -13.90 7.81
N PHE A 23 8.50 -14.62 6.77
CA PHE A 23 7.21 -15.28 6.80
C PHE A 23 7.18 -16.45 7.80
N ARG A 24 6.61 -16.20 8.99
CA ARG A 24 6.65 -17.13 10.14
C ARG A 24 5.77 -18.37 10.00
N LEU A 25 4.78 -18.34 9.12
CA LEU A 25 3.77 -19.42 8.99
C LEU A 25 4.20 -20.54 8.03
N ASN A 26 5.39 -20.45 7.44
CA ASN A 26 5.99 -21.51 6.63
C ASN A 26 7.48 -21.63 6.93
N ALA A 27 7.91 -22.80 7.41
CA ALA A 27 9.29 -23.07 7.82
C ALA A 27 10.30 -22.83 6.68
N ASP A 28 9.92 -23.11 5.43
CA ASP A 28 10.78 -22.96 4.24
C ASP A 28 11.13 -21.51 3.92
N TYR A 29 10.44 -20.54 4.55
CA TYR A 29 10.58 -19.11 4.28
C TYR A 29 11.17 -18.32 5.45
N GLN A 30 11.55 -18.98 6.54
CA GLN A 30 12.13 -18.30 7.72
C GLN A 30 13.47 -17.60 7.41
N GLN A 31 14.22 -18.11 6.44
CA GLN A 31 15.54 -17.59 6.06
C GLN A 31 15.57 -17.00 4.64
N LYS A 32 14.41 -16.91 3.98
CA LYS A 32 14.32 -16.33 2.64
C LYS A 32 14.14 -14.81 2.72
N PRO A 33 14.70 -14.05 1.76
CA PRO A 33 14.50 -12.62 1.72
C PRO A 33 13.03 -12.27 1.46
N SER A 34 12.61 -11.13 2.01
CA SER A 34 11.32 -10.51 1.73
C SER A 34 11.43 -9.64 0.49
N CYS A 35 10.52 -9.84 -0.46
CA CYS A 35 10.44 -9.07 -1.70
C CYS A 35 9.31 -8.03 -1.61
N PHE A 36 9.61 -6.80 -2.03
CA PHE A 36 8.66 -5.71 -2.12
C PHE A 36 8.68 -5.14 -3.53
N GLU A 37 7.50 -4.90 -4.10
CA GLU A 37 7.36 -4.23 -5.39
C GLU A 37 6.21 -3.23 -5.33
N ILE A 38 6.39 -2.11 -6.02
CA ILE A 38 5.34 -1.12 -6.25
C ILE A 38 5.38 -0.62 -7.70
N ILE A 39 4.19 -0.54 -8.29
CA ILE A 39 3.96 0.07 -9.59
C ILE A 39 3.17 1.35 -9.35
N PHE A 40 3.69 2.47 -9.84
CA PHE A 40 3.06 3.78 -9.63
C PHE A 40 3.28 4.71 -10.83
N ILE A 41 2.48 5.77 -10.90
CA ILE A 41 2.60 6.81 -11.92
C ILE A 41 3.04 8.11 -11.25
N HIS A 42 4.06 8.75 -11.82
CA HIS A 42 4.51 10.07 -11.42
C HIS A 42 4.94 10.85 -12.66
N ASP A 43 4.47 12.10 -12.78
CA ASP A 43 4.67 12.95 -13.97
C ASP A 43 4.31 12.23 -15.29
N ASN A 44 3.18 11.52 -15.32
CA ASN A 44 2.70 10.72 -16.46
C ASN A 44 3.65 9.60 -16.92
N ILE A 45 4.62 9.22 -16.10
CA ILE A 45 5.51 8.09 -16.34
C ILE A 45 5.16 6.99 -15.34
N ARG A 46 4.91 5.78 -15.84
CA ARG A 46 4.77 4.59 -15.00
C ARG A 46 6.16 4.12 -14.57
N TYR A 47 6.29 3.77 -13.30
CA TYR A 47 7.47 3.19 -12.70
C TYR A 47 7.11 1.85 -12.05
N GLN A 48 8.04 0.91 -12.11
CA GLN A 48 8.01 -0.33 -11.36
C GLN A 48 9.31 -0.36 -10.57
N TYR A 49 9.19 -0.29 -9.24
CA TYR A 49 10.32 -0.29 -8.33
C TYR A 49 10.17 -1.43 -7.35
N GLY A 50 11.25 -2.16 -7.10
CA GLY A 50 11.22 -3.24 -6.14
C GLY A 50 12.60 -3.60 -5.63
N PHE A 51 12.60 -4.39 -4.57
CA PHE A 51 13.79 -4.92 -3.95
C PHE A 51 13.48 -6.17 -3.12
N SER A 52 14.47 -7.04 -2.99
CA SER A 52 14.45 -8.17 -2.06
C SER A 52 15.54 -7.98 -1.00
N LEU A 53 15.20 -8.21 0.26
CA LEU A 53 16.17 -8.11 1.35
C LEU A 53 15.83 -9.00 2.54
N ASP A 54 16.82 -9.30 3.37
CA ASP A 54 16.63 -9.85 4.72
C ASP A 54 17.05 -8.84 5.78
N GLN A 55 17.29 -9.30 7.01
CA GLN A 55 17.74 -8.44 8.10
C GLN A 55 19.16 -7.89 7.88
N GLU A 56 19.96 -8.50 7.02
CA GLU A 56 21.39 -8.21 6.84
C GLU A 56 21.70 -7.43 5.56
N ARG A 57 21.05 -7.77 4.44
CA ARG A 57 21.38 -7.20 3.12
C ARG A 57 20.21 -7.14 2.16
N VAL A 58 20.34 -6.26 1.18
CA VAL A 58 19.55 -6.23 -0.04
C VAL A 58 20.15 -7.24 -1.02
N TYR A 59 19.35 -8.19 -1.50
CA TYR A 59 19.78 -9.16 -2.51
C TYR A 59 19.55 -8.60 -3.91
N GLU A 60 18.41 -7.98 -4.16
CA GLU A 60 18.05 -7.44 -5.46
C GLU A 60 17.42 -6.06 -5.29
N GLU A 61 17.65 -5.16 -6.24
CA GLU A 61 16.93 -3.88 -6.33
C GLU A 61 16.85 -3.44 -7.78
N TRP A 62 15.67 -3.05 -8.23
CA TRP A 62 15.43 -2.65 -9.61
C TRP A 62 14.51 -1.45 -9.70
N LEU A 63 14.70 -0.66 -10.76
CA LEU A 63 13.79 0.39 -11.17
C LEU A 63 13.61 0.37 -12.68
N ILE A 64 12.37 0.14 -13.13
CA ILE A 64 11.97 0.18 -14.53
C ILE A 64 11.04 1.37 -14.72
N ALA A 65 11.38 2.27 -15.63
CA ALA A 65 10.52 3.37 -16.04
C ALA A 65 9.87 3.05 -17.38
N TYR A 66 8.66 3.55 -17.62
CA TYR A 66 7.91 3.37 -18.86
C TYR A 66 7.64 4.70 -19.58
N PRO A 67 8.68 5.50 -19.93
CA PRO A 67 8.46 6.74 -20.64
C PRO A 67 7.81 6.48 -21.99
N LYS A 68 6.73 7.20 -22.30
CA LYS A 68 5.90 6.98 -23.50
C LYS A 68 5.42 5.53 -23.64
N GLY A 69 5.20 4.85 -22.51
CA GLY A 69 4.69 3.48 -22.44
C GLY A 69 5.72 2.38 -22.73
N ARG A 70 6.99 2.70 -23.02
CA ARG A 70 8.03 1.70 -23.34
C ARG A 70 8.92 1.42 -22.14
N PRO A 71 9.15 0.14 -21.75
CA PRO A 71 10.00 -0.19 -20.61
C PRO A 71 11.44 0.24 -20.84
N GLN A 72 12.02 0.82 -19.80
CA GLN A 72 13.43 1.18 -19.70
C GLN A 72 13.90 0.82 -18.28
N THR A 73 14.66 -0.25 -18.15
CA THR A 73 15.38 -0.55 -16.91
C THR A 73 16.38 0.58 -16.66
N TRP A 74 16.15 1.37 -15.61
CA TRP A 74 17.03 2.48 -15.22
C TRP A 74 18.23 1.94 -14.46
N PHE A 75 17.99 1.10 -13.46
CA PHE A 75 19.03 0.33 -12.81
C PHE A 75 18.50 -1.00 -12.32
N GLU A 76 19.44 -1.93 -12.13
CA GLU A 76 19.24 -3.20 -11.46
C GLU A 76 20.54 -3.55 -10.74
N ARG A 77 20.44 -4.16 -9.56
CA ARG A 77 21.57 -4.81 -8.92
C ARG A 77 21.15 -6.16 -8.34
N ASN A 78 22.01 -7.15 -8.47
CA ASN A 78 21.79 -8.50 -7.98
C ASN A 78 23.02 -8.98 -7.20
N TYR A 79 22.82 -9.40 -5.95
CA TYR A 79 23.89 -9.91 -5.10
C TYR A 79 24.24 -11.36 -5.50
N ARG A 80 25.50 -11.59 -5.85
CA ARG A 80 26.04 -12.91 -6.19
C ARG A 80 26.74 -13.51 -4.96
N SER A 81 26.07 -14.45 -4.31
CA SER A 81 26.56 -15.06 -3.07
C SER A 81 27.94 -15.72 -3.20
N GLU A 82 28.25 -16.31 -4.37
CA GLU A 82 29.54 -16.98 -4.64
C GLU A 82 30.70 -15.98 -4.74
N GLU A 83 30.47 -14.84 -5.39
CA GLU A 83 31.47 -13.80 -5.65
C GLU A 83 31.55 -12.78 -4.50
N GLN A 84 30.57 -12.78 -3.59
CA GLN A 84 30.37 -11.76 -2.56
C GLN A 84 30.28 -10.32 -3.09
N GLU A 85 29.85 -10.18 -4.34
CA GLU A 85 29.74 -8.91 -5.03
C GLU A 85 28.34 -8.69 -5.59
N TYR A 86 28.07 -7.46 -6.03
CA TYR A 86 26.84 -7.13 -6.75
C TYR A 86 27.13 -7.03 -8.23
N ASP A 87 26.32 -7.70 -9.03
CA ASP A 87 26.20 -7.43 -10.46
C ASP A 87 25.33 -6.19 -10.64
N TRP A 88 25.85 -5.17 -11.31
CA TRP A 88 25.17 -3.89 -11.50
C TRP A 88 24.88 -3.67 -12.97
N TYR A 89 23.63 -3.33 -13.26
CA TYR A 89 23.22 -2.84 -14.56
C TYR A 89 22.69 -1.42 -14.44
N PHE A 90 23.20 -0.53 -15.29
CA PHE A 90 22.67 0.83 -15.44
C PHE A 90 22.25 1.07 -16.89
N GLY A 91 20.94 1.22 -17.10
CA GLY A 91 20.40 1.44 -18.43
C GLY A 91 20.68 2.84 -18.96
N ARG A 92 20.67 2.97 -20.29
CA ARG A 92 20.95 4.24 -20.99
C ARG A 92 19.99 5.39 -20.61
N GLY A 93 18.80 5.06 -20.11
CA GLY A 93 17.79 6.02 -19.65
C GLY A 93 18.10 6.68 -18.30
N LEU A 94 18.99 6.09 -17.51
CA LEU A 94 19.44 6.65 -16.23
C LEU A 94 20.70 7.51 -16.41
N LYS A 95 20.53 8.82 -16.29
CA LYS A 95 21.58 9.84 -16.38
C LYS A 95 22.04 10.25 -14.98
N GLY A 96 23.17 10.92 -14.87
CA GLY A 96 23.74 11.37 -13.59
C GLY A 96 24.89 10.49 -13.09
N GLU A 97 25.43 10.84 -11.91
CA GLU A 97 26.65 10.28 -11.31
C GLU A 97 26.48 8.91 -10.64
N LYS A 98 25.80 7.97 -11.32
CA LYS A 98 25.45 6.64 -10.80
C LYS A 98 26.64 5.80 -10.31
N GLU A 99 27.78 5.83 -11.02
CA GLU A 99 28.99 5.08 -10.64
C GLU A 99 29.62 5.61 -9.36
N ARG A 100 29.65 6.94 -9.19
CA ARG A 100 30.14 7.56 -7.95
C ARG A 100 29.26 7.15 -6.78
N ILE A 101 27.93 7.19 -6.96
CA ILE A 101 26.96 6.86 -5.91
C ILE A 101 27.03 5.38 -5.53
N LYS A 102 27.18 4.48 -6.52
CA LYS A 102 27.38 3.03 -6.31
C LYS A 102 28.45 2.74 -5.27
N GLY A 103 29.57 3.48 -5.29
CA GLY A 103 30.68 3.30 -4.34
C GLY A 103 30.32 3.55 -2.87
N PHE A 104 29.21 4.21 -2.58
CA PHE A 104 28.75 4.49 -1.21
C PHE A 104 27.61 3.58 -0.74
N VAL A 105 27.09 2.72 -1.62
CA VAL A 105 25.94 1.86 -1.31
C VAL A 105 26.39 0.71 -0.40
N ARG A 106 25.86 0.69 0.81
CA ARG A 106 26.10 -0.40 1.78
C ARG A 106 25.23 -1.61 1.46
N PRO A 107 25.64 -2.83 1.83
CA PRO A 107 24.84 -4.04 1.61
C PRO A 107 23.42 -3.98 2.19
N ASN A 108 23.24 -3.30 3.32
CA ASN A 108 21.95 -3.16 4.01
C ASN A 108 21.12 -1.93 3.55
N SER A 109 21.52 -1.26 2.47
CA SER A 109 20.91 0.01 2.04
C SER A 109 20.56 0.01 0.56
N LEU A 110 19.49 0.72 0.20
CA LEU A 110 18.99 0.84 -1.17
C LEU A 110 19.76 1.88 -1.98
N PHE A 111 20.03 1.58 -3.25
CA PHE A 111 20.63 2.51 -4.20
C PHE A 111 19.75 3.73 -4.44
N LEU A 112 18.42 3.56 -4.56
CA LEU A 112 17.47 4.67 -4.68
C LEU A 112 17.64 5.70 -3.56
N SER A 113 17.80 5.22 -2.33
CA SER A 113 17.96 6.07 -1.14
C SER A 113 19.28 6.83 -1.16
N HIS A 114 20.39 6.15 -1.49
CA HIS A 114 21.70 6.82 -1.63
C HIS A 114 21.71 7.83 -2.77
N ALA A 115 21.03 7.53 -3.87
CA ALA A 115 20.89 8.44 -4.99
C ALA A 115 20.16 9.72 -4.60
N ALA A 116 19.08 9.62 -3.81
CA ALA A 116 18.38 10.78 -3.29
C ALA A 116 19.26 11.64 -2.37
N GLN A 117 20.03 11.03 -1.45
CA GLN A 117 20.95 11.74 -0.57
C GLN A 117 22.09 12.45 -1.32
N ASN A 118 22.43 11.96 -2.51
CA ASN A 118 23.40 12.57 -3.40
C ASN A 118 22.76 13.52 -4.43
N ASN A 119 21.52 13.98 -4.19
CA ASN A 119 20.77 14.89 -5.06
C ASN A 119 20.62 14.42 -6.51
N HIS A 120 20.50 13.11 -6.73
CA HIS A 120 20.39 12.57 -8.08
C HIS A 120 19.09 13.07 -8.76
N PRO A 121 19.14 13.70 -9.95
CA PRO A 121 18.01 14.46 -10.50
C PRO A 121 16.80 13.60 -10.89
N GLN A 122 17.02 12.38 -11.39
CA GLN A 122 15.93 11.45 -11.73
C GLN A 122 15.45 10.65 -10.52
N LEU A 123 16.35 9.93 -9.86
CA LEU A 123 16.04 9.08 -8.70
C LEU A 123 15.55 9.86 -7.48
N GLY A 124 16.00 11.10 -7.29
CA GLY A 124 15.50 11.99 -6.23
C GLY A 124 13.99 12.25 -6.35
N LYS A 125 13.45 12.41 -7.57
CA LYS A 125 12.00 12.56 -7.78
C LYS A 125 11.23 11.32 -7.34
N ILE A 126 11.77 10.14 -7.68
CA ILE A 126 11.18 8.86 -7.29
C ILE A 126 11.20 8.70 -5.77
N PHE A 127 12.30 9.05 -5.13
CA PHE A 127 12.39 9.06 -3.67
C PHE A 127 11.40 10.05 -3.03
N ILE A 128 11.28 11.26 -3.57
CA ILE A 128 10.32 12.27 -3.09
C ILE A 128 8.88 11.76 -3.22
N TRP A 129 8.56 11.01 -4.28
CA TRP A 129 7.25 10.38 -4.42
C TRP A 129 6.92 9.46 -3.22
N PHE A 130 7.86 8.64 -2.75
CA PHE A 130 7.65 7.81 -1.54
C PHE A 130 7.41 8.65 -0.28
N SER A 131 8.03 9.82 -0.16
CA SER A 131 7.88 10.69 1.01
C SER A 131 6.61 11.54 0.99
N SER A 132 6.20 11.98 -0.21
CA SER A 132 5.12 12.95 -0.38
C SER A 132 3.80 12.27 -0.71
N LYS A 133 3.78 11.28 -1.60
CA LYS A 133 2.54 10.70 -2.13
C LYS A 133 2.03 9.50 -1.35
N LEU A 134 2.86 8.80 -0.59
CA LEU A 134 2.44 7.59 0.12
C LEU A 134 2.22 7.87 1.62
N LYS A 135 0.95 7.96 2.05
CA LYS A 135 0.56 8.12 3.45
C LYS A 135 -0.03 6.80 3.98
N LEU A 136 0.50 6.31 5.08
CA LEU A 136 0.02 5.11 5.75
C LEU A 136 -0.51 5.44 7.14
N ILE A 137 -1.76 5.09 7.40
CA ILE A 137 -2.37 5.06 8.73
C ILE A 137 -2.55 3.58 9.11
N PRO A 138 -1.69 3.03 9.98
CA PRO A 138 -1.88 1.65 10.44
C PRO A 138 -3.06 1.56 11.42
N ALA A 139 -3.55 0.35 11.64
CA ALA A 139 -4.72 0.11 12.50
C ALA A 139 -4.52 0.66 13.91
N ARG A 140 -3.33 0.54 14.50
CA ARG A 140 -2.99 1.11 15.82
C ARG A 140 -1.99 2.24 15.68
N PHE A 141 -2.48 3.47 15.73
CA PHE A 141 -1.62 4.66 15.77
C PHE A 141 -2.07 5.60 16.89
N GLN A 142 -1.12 6.01 17.73
CA GLN A 142 -1.36 6.97 18.80
C GLN A 142 -0.88 8.35 18.35
N ASN A 143 -1.54 9.41 18.82
CA ASN A 143 -1.15 10.83 18.70
C ASN A 143 -1.30 11.48 17.31
N LEU A 144 -2.47 11.35 16.67
CA LEU A 144 -2.81 12.09 15.43
C LEU A 144 -3.67 13.34 15.66
N SER A 145 -4.20 13.52 16.86
CA SER A 145 -5.14 14.60 17.19
C SER A 145 -4.59 16.00 16.89
N ASN A 146 -3.30 16.25 17.17
CA ASN A 146 -2.67 17.55 16.88
C ASN A 146 -2.55 17.82 15.38
N PHE A 147 -2.14 16.81 14.58
CA PHE A 147 -2.06 16.96 13.13
C PHE A 147 -3.44 17.22 12.54
N THR A 148 -4.44 16.45 12.99
CA THR A 148 -5.81 16.62 12.56
C THR A 148 -6.36 18.01 12.93
N ALA A 149 -6.17 18.47 14.17
CA ALA A 149 -6.60 19.80 14.59
C ALA A 149 -6.00 20.91 13.71
N LEU A 150 -4.71 20.82 13.37
CA LEU A 150 -4.03 21.76 12.46
C LEU A 150 -4.57 21.74 11.02
N LYS A 151 -5.18 20.63 10.59
CA LYS A 151 -5.84 20.52 9.28
C LYS A 151 -7.25 21.10 9.30
N PHE A 152 -7.99 20.88 10.38
CA PHE A 152 -9.31 21.48 10.56
C PHE A 152 -9.27 23.01 10.65
N ASP A 153 -8.24 23.58 11.28
CA ASP A 153 -8.07 25.04 11.40
C ASP A 153 -7.85 25.74 10.04
N ARG A 154 -7.39 25.00 9.01
CA ARG A 154 -7.19 25.54 7.67
C ARG A 154 -8.48 25.73 6.85
N TYR A 155 -9.65 25.39 7.40
CA TYR A 155 -11.00 25.52 6.78
C TYR A 155 -11.02 25.29 5.26
N THR A 156 -10.96 24.01 4.86
CA THR A 156 -11.25 23.59 3.48
C THR A 156 -12.68 23.04 3.39
N ASN A 157 -13.23 22.95 2.18
CA ASN A 157 -14.55 22.33 1.96
C ASN A 157 -14.61 20.89 2.53
N TYR A 158 -13.47 20.18 2.54
CA TYR A 158 -13.34 18.84 3.12
C TYR A 158 -13.46 18.87 4.64
N SER A 159 -12.83 19.85 5.30
CA SER A 159 -12.97 20.08 6.74
C SER A 159 -14.43 20.28 7.12
N ASP A 160 -15.21 21.01 6.32
CA ASP A 160 -16.63 21.25 6.60
C ASP A 160 -17.47 19.97 6.50
N ASN A 161 -17.28 19.16 5.46
CA ASN A 161 -17.98 17.87 5.32
C ASN A 161 -17.65 16.92 6.48
N PHE A 162 -16.37 16.84 6.86
CA PHE A 162 -15.94 15.98 7.95
C PHE A 162 -16.43 16.47 9.32
N LEU A 163 -16.49 17.80 9.54
CA LEU A 163 -17.07 18.37 10.75
C LEU A 163 -18.58 18.13 10.85
N LYS A 164 -19.32 18.10 9.73
CA LYS A 164 -20.74 17.72 9.73
C LYS A 164 -20.94 16.28 10.19
N LEU A 165 -20.08 15.35 9.76
CA LEU A 165 -20.12 13.97 10.24
C LEU A 165 -19.90 13.91 11.75
N ILE A 166 -18.87 14.58 12.27
CA ILE A 166 -18.55 14.60 13.71
C ILE A 166 -19.70 15.18 14.54
N LYS A 167 -20.39 16.20 14.02
CA LYS A 167 -21.49 16.89 14.70
C LYS A 167 -22.85 16.19 14.56
N GLY A 168 -22.96 15.12 13.78
CA GLY A 168 -24.21 14.38 13.59
C GLY A 168 -24.56 13.49 14.78
N ASP A 169 -25.84 13.46 15.16
CA ASP A 169 -26.38 12.75 16.35
C ASP A 169 -26.31 11.20 16.28
N HIS A 170 -25.67 10.61 15.27
CA HIS A 170 -25.72 9.17 14.96
C HIS A 170 -24.40 8.41 15.14
N ILE A 171 -23.33 9.08 15.62
CA ILE A 171 -22.04 8.41 15.88
C ILE A 171 -22.03 7.93 17.33
N ASP A 172 -21.77 6.63 17.53
CA ASP A 172 -21.57 6.06 18.86
C ASP A 172 -20.56 6.91 19.65
N ILE A 173 -21.04 7.51 20.74
CA ILE A 173 -20.52 8.76 21.32
C ILE A 173 -19.23 8.46 22.10
N SER A 174 -18.11 8.33 21.38
CA SER A 174 -16.72 8.64 21.78
C SER A 174 -15.74 7.96 20.80
N ASN A 175 -15.88 6.64 20.59
CA ASN A 175 -14.90 5.86 19.83
C ASN A 175 -14.94 6.12 18.31
N GLY A 176 -16.13 6.27 17.73
CA GLY A 176 -16.28 6.59 16.31
C GLY A 176 -15.80 8.00 15.98
N ILE A 177 -16.14 8.97 16.84
CA ILE A 177 -15.63 10.34 16.73
C ILE A 177 -14.11 10.35 16.90
N GLN A 178 -13.55 9.64 17.88
CA GLN A 178 -12.11 9.52 18.07
C GLN A 178 -11.44 8.94 16.81
N ARG A 179 -11.98 7.86 16.24
CA ARG A 179 -11.45 7.27 15.01
C ARG A 179 -11.51 8.25 13.84
N LEU A 180 -12.61 8.99 13.68
CA LEU A 180 -12.72 10.04 12.67
C LEU A 180 -11.67 11.12 12.88
N PHE A 181 -11.45 11.59 14.12
CA PHE A 181 -10.37 12.54 14.41
C PHE A 181 -8.96 11.95 14.18
N GLU A 182 -8.75 10.65 14.39
CA GLU A 182 -7.48 9.99 14.09
C GLU A 182 -7.18 10.01 12.59
N ILE A 183 -8.17 9.73 11.74
CA ILE A 183 -7.97 9.63 10.28
C ILE A 183 -8.18 10.95 9.53
N GLY A 184 -8.98 11.87 10.07
CA GLY A 184 -9.51 13.03 9.36
C GLY A 184 -8.45 13.98 8.82
N GLY A 185 -7.38 14.24 9.58
CA GLY A 185 -6.30 15.10 9.13
C GLY A 185 -5.60 14.57 7.88
N TYR A 186 -5.33 13.26 7.84
CA TYR A 186 -4.74 12.58 6.69
C TYR A 186 -5.72 12.43 5.54
N TRP A 187 -7.01 12.26 5.85
CA TRP A 187 -8.09 12.23 4.87
C TRP A 187 -8.13 13.54 4.08
N ILE A 188 -8.16 14.66 4.79
CA ILE A 188 -8.14 16.01 4.22
C ILE A 188 -6.83 16.24 3.46
N ASP A 189 -5.68 15.92 4.06
CA ASP A 189 -4.38 16.11 3.42
C ASP A 189 -4.24 15.35 2.10
N ALA A 190 -4.77 14.11 2.05
CA ALA A 190 -4.74 13.30 0.86
C ALA A 190 -5.59 13.89 -0.27
N LEU A 191 -6.83 14.31 0.05
CA LEU A 191 -7.73 14.96 -0.92
C LEU A 191 -7.19 16.32 -1.40
N ASP A 192 -6.60 17.12 -0.50
CA ASP A 192 -6.03 18.43 -0.83
C ASP A 192 -4.79 18.33 -1.74
N ASN A 193 -3.96 17.29 -1.57
CA ASN A 193 -2.68 17.18 -2.27
C ASN A 193 -2.62 16.07 -3.32
N GLY A 194 -3.71 15.34 -3.54
CA GLY A 194 -3.77 14.20 -4.46
C GLY A 194 -2.77 13.11 -4.06
N GLU A 195 -2.81 12.69 -2.79
CA GLU A 195 -1.94 11.66 -2.23
C GLU A 195 -2.64 10.30 -2.18
N ILE A 196 -1.86 9.25 -1.93
CA ILE A 196 -2.32 7.89 -1.69
C ILE A 196 -2.46 7.70 -0.19
N LEU A 197 -3.69 7.53 0.25
CA LEU A 197 -4.03 7.24 1.63
C LEU A 197 -4.26 5.74 1.79
N ILE A 198 -3.42 5.10 2.60
CA ILE A 198 -3.53 3.69 2.96
C ILE A 198 -4.04 3.60 4.39
N ILE A 199 -5.16 2.93 4.60
CA ILE A 199 -5.75 2.73 5.94
C ILE A 199 -5.97 1.25 6.18
N ASP A 200 -5.38 0.75 7.25
CA ASP A 200 -5.65 -0.61 7.73
C ASP A 200 -6.88 -0.61 8.64
N GLU A 201 -7.79 -1.56 8.41
CA GLU A 201 -9.08 -1.73 9.09
C GLU A 201 -9.90 -0.42 9.12
N LEU A 202 -10.41 -0.01 7.95
CA LEU A 202 -11.20 1.22 7.84
C LEU A 202 -12.44 1.19 8.73
N ASP A 203 -13.15 0.06 8.75
CA ASP A 203 -14.39 -0.19 9.48
C ASP A 203 -14.21 -0.26 11.00
N ARG A 204 -12.97 -0.18 11.50
CA ARG A 204 -12.70 -0.24 12.94
C ARG A 204 -13.32 0.95 13.67
N SER A 205 -14.30 0.67 14.53
CA SER A 205 -15.01 1.67 15.36
C SER A 205 -15.83 2.69 14.57
N LEU A 206 -15.99 2.52 13.26
CA LEU A 206 -16.92 3.30 12.44
C LEU A 206 -18.12 2.44 12.09
N ASN A 207 -19.31 3.03 11.97
CA ASN A 207 -20.42 2.31 11.36
C ASN A 207 -20.22 2.20 9.84
N SER A 208 -20.93 1.26 9.22
CA SER A 208 -20.85 0.99 7.77
C SER A 208 -21.27 2.23 6.95
N ASP A 209 -22.26 2.99 7.40
CA ASP A 209 -22.75 4.18 6.69
C ASP A 209 -21.69 5.29 6.58
N ILE A 210 -20.99 5.59 7.66
CA ILE A 210 -19.90 6.60 7.66
C ILE A 210 -18.76 6.12 6.79
N SER A 211 -18.38 4.85 6.90
CA SER A 211 -17.31 4.28 6.09
C SER A 211 -17.66 4.32 4.59
N THR A 212 -18.90 4.03 4.25
CA THR A 212 -19.43 4.13 2.88
C THR A 212 -19.40 5.57 2.37
N TYR A 213 -19.86 6.54 3.19
CA TYR A 213 -19.77 7.96 2.84
C TYR A 213 -18.32 8.38 2.55
N LEU A 214 -17.41 8.02 3.45
CA LEU A 214 -15.99 8.33 3.33
C LEU A 214 -15.38 7.75 2.04
N ILE A 215 -15.64 6.48 1.74
CA ILE A 215 -15.19 5.84 0.49
C ILE A 215 -15.75 6.59 -0.74
N LYS A 216 -17.04 6.94 -0.72
CA LYS A 216 -17.70 7.63 -1.84
C LYS A 216 -17.08 9.01 -2.12
N GLU A 217 -16.57 9.73 -1.12
CA GLU A 217 -15.85 10.99 -1.34
C GLU A 217 -14.62 10.82 -2.25
N PHE A 218 -13.89 9.69 -2.16
CA PHE A 218 -12.75 9.43 -3.05
C PHE A 218 -13.16 9.09 -4.48
N ASN A 219 -14.38 8.60 -4.69
CA ASN A 219 -14.94 8.26 -6.00
C ASN A 219 -15.68 9.45 -6.66
N ASP A 220 -16.09 10.45 -5.88
CA ASP A 220 -16.74 11.65 -6.39
C ASP A 220 -15.71 12.65 -6.94
N LYS A 221 -15.88 13.10 -8.18
CA LYS A 221 -15.00 14.10 -8.81
C LYS A 221 -15.15 15.50 -8.22
N ALA A 222 -16.32 15.82 -7.68
CA ALA A 222 -16.55 17.13 -7.04
C ALA A 222 -15.81 17.21 -5.70
N ALA A 223 -15.82 16.11 -4.94
CA ALA A 223 -15.01 15.94 -3.74
C ALA A 223 -13.54 15.73 -4.12
N ASN A 224 -13.15 14.65 -4.77
CA ASN A 224 -11.75 14.32 -5.06
C ASN A 224 -11.16 15.02 -6.31
N GLN A 225 -10.99 16.34 -6.24
CA GLN A 225 -10.53 17.16 -7.38
C GLN A 225 -9.06 16.91 -7.77
N ASN A 226 -8.23 16.47 -6.81
CA ASN A 226 -6.80 16.25 -7.01
C ASN A 226 -6.44 14.80 -7.33
N ASN A 227 -7.44 13.93 -7.56
CA ASN A 227 -7.26 12.51 -7.87
C ASN A 227 -6.44 11.77 -6.80
N ALA A 228 -6.73 12.03 -5.53
CA ALA A 228 -6.24 11.24 -4.41
C ALA A 228 -6.69 9.78 -4.55
N GLN A 229 -5.92 8.86 -3.98
CA GLN A 229 -6.22 7.43 -4.02
C GLN A 229 -6.40 6.90 -2.61
N LEU A 230 -7.45 6.09 -2.41
CA LEU A 230 -7.69 5.39 -1.16
C LEU A 230 -7.41 3.90 -1.34
N ILE A 231 -6.61 3.32 -0.44
CA ILE A 231 -6.39 1.87 -0.36
C ILE A 231 -6.72 1.46 1.07
N VAL A 232 -7.69 0.56 1.24
CA VAL A 232 -8.12 0.12 2.56
C VAL A 232 -8.20 -1.39 2.67
N THR A 233 -8.00 -1.89 3.90
CA THR A 233 -8.40 -3.23 4.30
C THR A 233 -9.68 -3.13 5.12
N THR A 234 -10.53 -4.15 5.02
CA THR A 234 -11.79 -4.21 5.76
C THR A 234 -12.26 -5.64 5.94
N HIS A 235 -13.03 -5.87 7.01
CA HIS A 235 -13.82 -7.09 7.20
C HIS A 235 -15.31 -6.89 6.88
N ASP A 236 -15.72 -5.66 6.58
CA ASP A 236 -17.11 -5.32 6.31
C ASP A 236 -17.51 -5.71 4.89
N THR A 237 -18.31 -6.77 4.80
CA THR A 237 -18.81 -7.29 3.52
C THR A 237 -19.81 -6.36 2.84
N THR A 238 -20.35 -5.36 3.53
CA THR A 238 -21.30 -4.39 2.94
C THR A 238 -20.65 -3.53 1.86
N PHE A 239 -19.31 -3.38 1.87
CA PHE A 239 -18.59 -2.71 0.78
C PHE A 239 -18.54 -3.51 -0.51
N LEU A 240 -18.96 -4.78 -0.51
CA LEU A 240 -19.15 -5.58 -1.72
C LEU A 240 -20.46 -5.19 -2.41
N ASP A 241 -20.53 -3.93 -2.82
CA ASP A 241 -21.63 -3.30 -3.52
C ASP A 241 -21.08 -2.51 -4.71
N ARG A 242 -21.73 -2.64 -5.88
CA ARG A 242 -21.32 -1.97 -7.12
C ARG A 242 -21.54 -0.46 -7.07
N GLU A 243 -22.37 0.03 -6.15
CA GLU A 243 -22.52 1.46 -5.88
C GLU A 243 -21.34 2.04 -5.07
N ILE A 244 -20.51 1.19 -4.48
CA ILE A 244 -19.35 1.58 -3.67
C ILE A 244 -18.04 1.27 -4.42
N PHE A 245 -17.87 0.04 -4.90
CA PHE A 245 -16.68 -0.42 -5.61
C PHE A 245 -17.01 -1.19 -6.88
N ASN A 246 -16.26 -0.90 -7.94
CA ASN A 246 -16.17 -1.75 -9.12
C ASN A 246 -15.36 -3.02 -8.82
N GLN A 247 -15.55 -4.08 -9.63
CA GLN A 247 -14.88 -5.37 -9.41
C GLN A 247 -13.35 -5.28 -9.47
N ASP A 248 -12.80 -4.39 -10.30
CA ASP A 248 -11.36 -4.14 -10.42
C ASP A 248 -10.77 -3.40 -9.20
N GLN A 249 -11.62 -2.77 -8.39
CA GLN A 249 -11.25 -2.10 -7.15
C GLN A 249 -11.29 -3.03 -5.93
N VAL A 250 -11.86 -4.23 -6.07
CA VAL A 250 -11.96 -5.22 -4.97
C VAL A 250 -10.89 -6.29 -5.13
N TRP A 251 -10.05 -6.44 -4.11
CA TRP A 251 -9.04 -7.47 -4.01
C TRP A 251 -9.32 -8.35 -2.80
N LEU A 252 -9.36 -9.65 -3.02
CA LEU A 252 -9.66 -10.66 -2.02
C LEU A 252 -8.37 -11.32 -1.54
N MET A 253 -8.34 -11.65 -0.25
CA MET A 253 -7.19 -12.24 0.40
C MET A 253 -7.54 -13.63 0.94
N GLN A 254 -6.80 -14.66 0.53
CA GLN A 254 -7.05 -16.03 0.96
C GLN A 254 -5.75 -16.72 1.38
N LYS A 255 -5.79 -17.43 2.51
CA LYS A 255 -4.71 -18.34 2.90
C LYS A 255 -4.83 -19.65 2.13
N ASP A 256 -3.71 -20.13 1.60
CA ASP A 256 -3.60 -21.47 1.03
C ASP A 256 -3.23 -22.53 2.09
N SER A 257 -3.10 -23.78 1.64
CA SER A 257 -2.76 -24.92 2.50
C SER A 257 -1.39 -24.80 3.17
N ASN A 258 -0.50 -23.96 2.66
CA ASN A 258 0.84 -23.72 3.19
C ASN A 258 0.87 -22.46 4.06
N ASN A 259 -0.30 -22.02 4.56
CA ASN A 259 -0.55 -20.77 5.28
C ASN A 259 -0.17 -19.50 4.51
N SER A 260 0.23 -19.61 3.24
CA SER A 260 0.66 -18.47 2.43
C SER A 260 -0.56 -17.69 1.99
N THR A 261 -0.47 -16.37 2.03
CA THR A 261 -1.56 -15.51 1.64
C THR A 261 -1.47 -15.18 0.16
N LYS A 262 -2.56 -15.41 -0.57
CA LYS A 262 -2.73 -14.98 -1.96
C LYS A 262 -3.71 -13.83 -2.01
N LEU A 263 -3.33 -12.80 -2.76
CA LEU A 263 -4.19 -11.67 -3.10
C LEU A 263 -4.60 -11.81 -4.58
N TYR A 264 -5.88 -11.68 -4.88
CA TYR A 264 -6.41 -11.76 -6.25
C TYR A 264 -7.59 -10.80 -6.44
N SER A 265 -7.85 -10.41 -7.69
CA SER A 265 -8.90 -9.43 -7.98
C SER A 265 -10.26 -10.11 -8.10
N LEU A 266 -11.32 -9.42 -7.68
CA LEU A 266 -12.68 -9.87 -7.96
C LEU A 266 -13.01 -9.83 -9.46
N LEU A 267 -12.27 -9.04 -10.25
CA LEU A 267 -12.36 -8.99 -11.71
C LEU A 267 -12.00 -10.34 -12.38
N ASP A 268 -11.24 -11.21 -11.70
CA ASP A 268 -10.88 -12.53 -12.22
C ASP A 268 -12.09 -13.48 -12.30
N PHE A 269 -13.25 -13.10 -11.72
CA PHE A 269 -14.47 -13.88 -11.71
C PHE A 269 -15.50 -13.37 -12.72
N LYS A 270 -16.14 -14.30 -13.42
CA LYS A 270 -17.31 -14.01 -14.26
C LYS A 270 -18.53 -13.81 -13.37
N ILE A 271 -18.91 -12.56 -13.12
CA ILE A 271 -20.06 -12.19 -12.28
C ILE A 271 -21.04 -11.40 -13.15
N ARG A 272 -22.31 -11.83 -13.20
CA ARG A 272 -23.34 -11.12 -13.96
C ARG A 272 -23.62 -9.75 -13.36
N GLU A 273 -24.07 -8.80 -14.18
CA GLU A 273 -24.33 -7.42 -13.75
C GLU A 273 -25.43 -7.35 -12.67
N ASP A 274 -26.45 -8.19 -12.78
CA ASP A 274 -27.59 -8.29 -11.87
C ASP A 274 -27.29 -9.06 -10.57
N GLU A 275 -26.09 -9.64 -10.46
CA GLU A 275 -25.69 -10.44 -9.30
C GLU A 275 -25.09 -9.57 -8.19
N SER A 276 -25.62 -9.73 -6.97
CA SER A 276 -25.08 -9.09 -5.76
C SER A 276 -23.71 -9.67 -5.41
N LEU A 277 -22.70 -8.81 -5.36
CA LEU A 277 -21.33 -9.18 -4.99
C LEU A 277 -21.29 -9.72 -3.56
N GLN A 278 -21.88 -9.01 -2.59
CA GLN A 278 -21.95 -9.47 -1.20
C GLN A 278 -22.59 -10.86 -1.07
N LYS A 279 -23.75 -11.11 -1.68
CA LYS A 279 -24.40 -12.43 -1.62
C LYS A 279 -23.55 -13.52 -2.26
N GLY A 280 -22.85 -13.24 -3.35
CA GLY A 280 -21.91 -14.16 -3.98
C GLY A 280 -20.73 -14.51 -3.07
N TYR A 281 -20.16 -13.50 -2.40
CA TYR A 281 -19.07 -13.68 -1.43
C TYR A 281 -19.52 -14.51 -0.23
N LEU A 282 -20.65 -14.19 0.39
CA LEU A 282 -21.19 -14.92 1.55
C LEU A 282 -21.57 -16.37 1.23
N LYS A 283 -21.80 -16.71 -0.05
CA LYS A 283 -21.99 -18.09 -0.54
C LYS A 283 -20.67 -18.81 -0.86
N GLY A 284 -19.53 -18.16 -0.64
CA GLY A 284 -18.20 -18.69 -0.90
C GLY A 284 -17.77 -18.72 -2.37
N ARG A 285 -18.52 -18.07 -3.29
CA ARG A 285 -18.25 -18.12 -4.74
C ARG A 285 -16.87 -17.59 -5.11
N TYR A 286 -16.39 -16.61 -4.36
CA TYR A 286 -15.12 -15.92 -4.64
C TYR A 286 -13.98 -16.38 -3.74
N GLY A 287 -14.17 -17.39 -2.89
CA GLY A 287 -13.18 -17.77 -1.88
C GLY A 287 -13.03 -16.71 -0.78
N ALA A 288 -11.84 -16.64 -0.18
CA ALA A 288 -11.45 -15.66 0.85
C ALA A 288 -12.34 -15.59 2.11
N MET A 289 -13.23 -16.57 2.31
CA MET A 289 -14.10 -16.60 3.48
C MET A 289 -13.29 -16.85 4.77
N PRO A 290 -13.65 -16.22 5.90
CA PRO A 290 -13.00 -16.43 7.17
C PRO A 290 -13.06 -17.91 7.55
N PHE A 291 -11.90 -18.51 7.80
CA PHE A 291 -11.82 -19.85 8.33
C PHE A 291 -12.08 -19.78 9.85
N VAL A 292 -13.23 -20.30 10.30
CA VAL A 292 -13.48 -20.49 11.73
C VAL A 292 -13.15 -21.93 12.08
N SER A 293 -11.93 -22.15 12.59
CA SER A 293 -11.53 -23.47 13.10
C SER A 293 -12.44 -23.87 14.26
N GLY A 294 -13.22 -24.93 14.09
CA GLY A 294 -14.14 -25.46 15.11
C GLY A 294 -15.64 -25.36 14.78
N LEU A 295 -16.01 -24.77 13.63
CA LEU A 295 -17.33 -24.93 13.05
C LEU A 295 -17.21 -25.87 11.85
N ASP A 296 -17.70 -27.09 11.99
CA ASP A 296 -17.67 -28.10 10.93
C ASP A 296 -18.31 -27.60 9.63
N SER A 297 -17.53 -27.63 8.54
CA SER A 297 -18.00 -28.03 7.21
C SER A 297 -16.80 -28.24 6.27
N TYR A 298 -16.03 -29.30 6.55
CA TYR A 298 -15.39 -30.05 5.48
C TYR A 298 -16.52 -30.60 4.60
N ASP A 299 -16.86 -29.92 3.49
CA ASP A 299 -17.23 -30.60 2.22
C ASP A 299 -17.71 -29.70 1.06
N THR A 300 -17.98 -28.39 1.21
CA THR A 300 -18.71 -27.67 0.14
C THR A 300 -17.89 -26.92 -0.91
N TYR A 301 -16.56 -26.82 -0.79
CA TYR A 301 -15.76 -26.02 -1.73
C TYR A 301 -14.76 -26.86 -2.53
N LYS A 302 -15.23 -27.94 -3.16
CA LYS A 302 -14.57 -28.48 -4.35
C LYS A 302 -14.83 -27.52 -5.51
N THR A 303 -13.84 -26.66 -5.75
CA THR A 303 -13.36 -26.26 -7.08
C THR A 303 -14.29 -26.61 -8.24
N THR A 304 -15.10 -25.64 -8.68
CA THR A 304 -15.53 -25.55 -10.07
C THR A 304 -14.65 -24.50 -10.76
N LYS A 305 -13.46 -24.94 -11.20
CA LYS A 305 -12.81 -24.35 -12.37
C LYS A 305 -13.38 -25.06 -13.60
N ASN A 306 -14.16 -24.33 -14.40
CA ASN A 306 -14.35 -24.53 -15.83
C ASN A 306 -14.30 -23.14 -16.48
#